data_AF-A0AAJ5W662-F1
#
_entry.id   AF-A0AAJ5W662-F1
#
_cell.length_a   1.000
_cell.length_b   1.000
_cell.length_c   1.000
_cell.angle_alpha   90.00
_cell.angle_beta   90.00
_cell.angle_gamma   90.00
#
_symmetry.space_group_name_H-M   'P 1'
#
loop_
_entity.id
_entity.type
_entity.pdbx_description
1 polymer ?
#
loop_
_entity_poly.entity_id
_entity_poly.type
_entity_poly.pdbx_seq_one_letter_code
_entity_poly.pdbx_strand_id
1 'polypeptide(L)'
;MKFSKPYYIYCIPCLAMFAILFSACKKDGNPNNLPDADPGKYAGTIDGYKTSDEVAPDNLVAYWDFDGTKNEKISGTAPSTTAGDSFVDAGVRGKALNLTAGYLYYPVQLPKLKTDVFQNFTISTWVQILNNGSKKTMIFQLARPGIFNGSLNFILNTQSFPATNTDELKINPTFTAISGGMQDNVNTLRDAPGVPTYFPYLTPKIGADKWTHLLLTYESTTGMFNIWANGIKVGAFPSRGVGTNLFKSYEPSEIIIGGNYNVIPGKSVNTDVSFAPMTGRIDELKIWNISLTDAHIKAIYNLGLAKK
;
A
#
# COMPACT_ATOMS: atom_id res chain seq x y z
N MET A 1 63.63 65.23 -22.24
CA MET A 1 63.07 63.99 -22.84
C MET A 1 64.20 63.09 -23.28
N LYS A 2 64.40 61.97 -22.58
CA LYS A 2 65.10 60.74 -23.00
C LYS A 2 64.82 59.73 -21.89
N PHE A 3 64.03 58.70 -22.20
CA PHE A 3 63.75 57.58 -21.30
C PHE A 3 64.79 56.48 -21.55
N SER A 4 65.35 55.92 -20.47
CA SER A 4 66.16 54.70 -20.53
C SER A 4 65.88 53.77 -19.34
N LYS A 5 65.36 52.58 -19.69
CA LYS A 5 65.45 51.24 -19.06
C LYS A 5 64.86 51.01 -17.64
N PRO A 6 64.01 49.97 -17.45
CA PRO A 6 63.67 49.46 -16.14
C PRO A 6 64.72 48.48 -15.61
N TYR A 7 64.87 48.52 -14.30
CA TYR A 7 65.78 47.75 -13.46
C TYR A 7 65.24 46.37 -13.09
N TYR A 8 66.21 45.51 -12.81
CA TYR A 8 66.20 44.13 -12.35
C TYR A 8 65.15 43.73 -11.30
N ILE A 9 64.65 42.51 -11.52
CA ILE A 9 63.88 41.63 -10.64
C ILE A 9 64.67 41.36 -9.35
N TYR A 10 64.05 41.63 -8.20
CA TYR A 10 64.51 41.22 -6.87
C TYR A 10 63.39 40.47 -6.12
N CYS A 11 63.81 39.48 -5.34
CA CYS A 11 63.16 38.90 -4.16
C CYS A 11 62.11 37.78 -4.33
N ILE A 12 62.62 36.57 -4.54
CA ILE A 12 62.20 35.35 -3.82
C ILE A 12 63.23 35.21 -2.68
N PRO A 13 62.91 35.12 -1.36
CA PRO A 13 62.11 34.03 -0.78
C PRO A 13 61.31 34.37 0.51
N CYS A 14 60.01 34.06 0.59
CA CYS A 14 59.31 34.00 1.90
C CYS A 14 58.02 33.15 1.87
N LEU A 15 57.99 32.05 1.10
CA LEU A 15 56.77 31.30 0.81
C LEU A 15 56.92 29.78 1.01
N ALA A 16 57.64 29.38 2.06
CA ALA A 16 57.90 27.96 2.35
C ALA A 16 57.62 27.54 3.81
N MET A 17 56.76 28.26 4.54
CA MET A 17 56.51 27.91 5.95
C MET A 17 55.06 28.19 6.41
N PHE A 18 54.05 27.79 5.62
CA PHE A 18 52.64 27.86 6.08
C PHE A 18 51.73 26.73 5.54
N ALA A 19 52.31 25.58 5.15
CA ALA A 19 51.55 24.51 4.46
C ALA A 19 51.37 23.19 5.26
N ILE A 20 51.52 23.17 6.59
CA ILE A 20 51.46 21.90 7.36
C ILE A 20 50.55 21.96 8.61
N LEU A 21 49.38 22.61 8.56
CA LEU A 21 48.44 22.55 9.71
C LEU A 21 46.96 22.26 9.38
N PHE A 22 46.61 21.86 8.15
CA PHE A 22 45.22 21.51 7.81
C PHE A 22 44.94 20.01 7.63
N SER A 23 45.61 19.14 8.37
CA SER A 23 45.34 17.69 8.31
C SER A 23 45.12 17.07 9.69
N ALA A 24 44.04 17.45 10.38
CA ALA A 24 43.43 16.60 11.41
C ALA A 24 42.08 17.16 11.84
N CYS A 25 41.03 16.82 11.09
CA CYS A 25 39.66 16.66 11.59
C CYS A 25 38.78 16.21 10.41
N LYS A 26 39.06 15.02 9.86
CA LYS A 26 37.98 14.30 9.16
C LYS A 26 37.07 13.78 10.26
N LYS A 27 35.92 14.41 10.44
CA LYS A 27 34.81 13.83 11.22
C LYS A 27 34.54 12.47 10.58
N ASP A 28 34.72 11.40 11.34
CA ASP A 28 34.65 9.99 10.91
C ASP A 28 33.28 9.55 10.36
N GLY A 29 32.32 10.47 10.19
CA GLY A 29 30.96 10.18 9.75
C GLY A 29 30.17 9.32 10.74
N ASN A 30 30.78 8.92 11.86
CA ASN A 30 30.25 8.00 12.86
C ASN A 30 30.25 8.68 14.23
N PRO A 31 29.46 9.76 14.42
CA PRO A 31 29.44 10.54 15.66
C PRO A 31 29.03 9.73 16.90
N ASN A 32 28.52 8.50 16.71
CA ASN A 32 28.03 7.61 17.75
C ASN A 32 28.93 6.38 17.97
N ASN A 33 30.08 6.30 17.32
CA ASN A 33 31.03 5.18 17.41
C ASN A 33 30.33 3.80 17.27
N LEU A 34 29.38 3.72 16.34
CA LEU A 34 28.64 2.48 16.06
C LEU A 34 29.59 1.48 15.40
N PRO A 35 29.46 0.17 15.68
CA PRO A 35 30.18 -0.86 14.96
C PRO A 35 29.92 -0.74 13.45
N ASP A 36 30.93 -1.03 12.65
CA ASP A 36 30.76 -1.10 11.19
C ASP A 36 29.69 -2.15 10.85
N ALA A 37 28.78 -1.77 9.97
CA ALA A 37 27.80 -2.70 9.43
C ALA A 37 28.52 -3.73 8.55
N ASP A 38 28.44 -5.01 8.90
CA ASP A 38 28.93 -6.12 8.07
C ASP A 38 28.04 -6.26 6.82
N PRO A 39 28.51 -5.88 5.61
CA PRO A 39 27.69 -5.94 4.41
C PRO A 39 27.30 -7.38 4.03
N GLY A 40 28.09 -8.37 4.47
CA GLY A 40 27.81 -9.79 4.22
C GLY A 40 26.49 -10.26 4.84
N LYS A 41 26.06 -9.64 5.93
CA LYS A 41 24.76 -9.94 6.58
C LYS A 41 23.55 -9.56 5.74
N TYR A 42 23.72 -8.67 4.76
CA TYR A 42 22.66 -8.19 3.88
C TYR A 42 22.76 -8.75 2.46
N ALA A 43 23.71 -9.65 2.20
CA ALA A 43 23.86 -10.26 0.89
C ALA A 43 22.58 -11.02 0.48
N GLY A 44 22.03 -10.65 -0.68
CA GLY A 44 20.84 -11.29 -1.25
C GLY A 44 19.49 -10.82 -0.68
N THR A 45 19.50 -9.87 0.27
CA THR A 45 18.28 -9.22 0.77
C THR A 45 17.90 -8.03 -0.11
N ILE A 46 16.63 -7.62 -0.03
CA ILE A 46 16.07 -6.41 -0.61
C ILE A 46 15.55 -5.58 0.55
N ASP A 47 16.08 -4.37 0.72
CA ASP A 47 15.76 -3.47 1.82
C ASP A 47 15.86 -4.13 3.21
N GLY A 48 16.76 -5.11 3.37
CA GLY A 48 17.00 -5.84 4.61
C GLY A 48 16.25 -7.16 4.77
N TYR A 49 15.40 -7.54 3.81
CA TYR A 49 14.55 -8.74 3.87
C TYR A 49 14.83 -9.73 2.74
N LYS A 50 14.69 -11.03 2.99
CA LYS A 50 14.76 -12.07 1.95
C LYS A 50 13.44 -12.28 1.24
N THR A 51 12.32 -12.14 1.95
CA THR A 51 10.95 -12.30 1.44
C THR A 51 10.04 -11.27 2.07
N SER A 52 8.93 -10.95 1.41
CA SER A 52 7.91 -10.06 2.00
C SER A 52 7.20 -10.66 3.22
N ASP A 53 7.44 -11.93 3.55
CA ASP A 53 6.92 -12.59 4.75
C ASP A 53 7.73 -12.24 6.02
N GLU A 54 8.96 -11.75 5.86
CA GLU A 54 9.83 -11.32 6.97
C GLU A 54 9.52 -9.90 7.46
N VAL A 55 8.63 -9.16 6.79
CA VAL A 55 8.29 -7.79 7.15
C VAL A 55 7.23 -7.79 8.26
N ALA A 56 7.66 -7.40 9.47
CA ALA A 56 6.82 -7.31 10.68
C ALA A 56 5.96 -8.59 10.93
N PRO A 57 6.57 -9.78 10.99
CA PRO A 57 5.84 -11.06 10.99
C PRO A 57 4.94 -11.24 12.21
N ASP A 58 5.36 -10.73 13.38
CA ASP A 58 4.57 -10.80 14.63
C ASP A 58 3.27 -10.00 14.54
N ASN A 59 3.21 -9.02 13.63
CA ASN A 59 2.06 -8.17 13.40
C ASN A 59 1.19 -8.63 12.23
N LEU A 60 1.61 -9.64 11.47
CA LEU A 60 0.81 -10.18 10.37
C LEU A 60 -0.36 -10.99 10.95
N VAL A 61 -1.58 -10.53 10.67
CA VAL A 61 -2.83 -11.04 11.27
C VAL A 61 -3.76 -11.74 10.29
N ALA A 62 -3.61 -11.52 8.99
CA ALA A 62 -4.21 -12.36 7.95
C ALA A 62 -3.37 -12.33 6.66
N TYR A 63 -3.36 -13.42 5.92
CA TYR A 63 -2.62 -13.53 4.66
C TYR A 63 -3.27 -14.51 3.68
N TRP A 64 -3.50 -14.07 2.44
CA TRP A 64 -3.84 -14.91 1.28
C TRP A 64 -2.75 -14.76 0.22
N ASP A 65 -2.01 -15.84 -0.05
CA ASP A 65 -1.00 -15.89 -1.11
C ASP A 65 -1.60 -16.21 -2.48
N PHE A 66 -2.79 -16.82 -2.51
CA PHE A 66 -3.43 -17.31 -3.72
C PHE A 66 -2.57 -18.25 -4.58
N ASP A 67 -1.60 -18.93 -3.95
CA ASP A 67 -0.70 -19.88 -4.63
C ASP A 67 -1.34 -21.27 -4.69
N GLY A 68 -2.48 -21.37 -5.37
CA GLY A 68 -3.25 -22.61 -5.50
C GLY A 68 -4.21 -22.91 -4.35
N THR A 69 -4.33 -22.01 -3.37
CA THR A 69 -5.31 -22.09 -2.29
C THR A 69 -6.08 -20.78 -2.11
N LYS A 70 -7.34 -20.90 -1.69
CA LYS A 70 -8.17 -19.75 -1.29
C LYS A 70 -8.20 -19.59 0.22
N ASN A 71 -7.52 -20.45 0.98
CA ASN A 71 -7.58 -20.37 2.43
C ASN A 71 -6.74 -19.19 2.92
N GLU A 72 -7.21 -18.54 3.98
CA GLU A 72 -6.40 -17.61 4.74
C GLU A 72 -5.31 -18.41 5.49
N LYS A 73 -4.04 -18.09 5.27
CA LYS A 73 -2.89 -18.93 5.67
C LYS A 73 -2.64 -18.98 7.16
N ILE A 74 -2.97 -17.93 7.91
CA ILE A 74 -2.63 -17.84 9.33
C ILE A 74 -3.59 -18.66 10.18
N SER A 75 -4.88 -18.62 9.87
CA SER A 75 -5.93 -19.39 10.56
C SER A 75 -6.29 -20.69 9.86
N GLY A 76 -5.93 -20.85 8.58
CA GLY A 76 -6.38 -21.97 7.73
C GLY A 76 -7.83 -21.85 7.24
N THR A 77 -8.49 -20.71 7.49
CA THR A 77 -9.91 -20.52 7.19
C THR A 77 -10.17 -20.54 5.67
N ALA A 78 -11.03 -21.46 5.23
CA ALA A 78 -11.50 -21.52 3.84
C ALA A 78 -12.72 -20.59 3.60
N PRO A 79 -12.94 -20.09 2.37
CA PRO A 79 -14.18 -19.39 2.05
C PRO A 79 -15.35 -20.38 2.02
N SER A 80 -16.53 -19.93 2.45
CA SER A 80 -17.76 -20.75 2.39
C SER A 80 -18.40 -20.74 1.01
N THR A 81 -18.32 -19.60 0.32
CA THR A 81 -18.92 -19.39 -0.99
C THR A 81 -17.92 -18.62 -1.84
N THR A 82 -17.79 -19.04 -3.10
CA THR A 82 -16.97 -18.36 -4.10
C THR A 82 -17.73 -18.35 -5.42
N ALA A 83 -17.44 -17.37 -6.27
CA ALA A 83 -17.98 -17.29 -7.62
C ALA A 83 -16.95 -16.68 -8.56
N GLY A 84 -16.96 -17.11 -9.83
CA GLY A 84 -16.12 -16.52 -10.88
C GLY A 84 -14.62 -16.60 -10.62
N ASP A 85 -14.16 -17.48 -9.73
CA ASP A 85 -12.77 -17.58 -9.29
C ASP A 85 -11.99 -18.71 -9.97
N SER A 86 -10.70 -18.48 -10.19
CA SER A 86 -9.74 -19.43 -10.78
C SER A 86 -8.31 -19.04 -10.36
N PHE A 87 -7.35 -19.93 -10.53
CA PHE A 87 -5.93 -19.60 -10.37
C PHE A 87 -5.25 -19.42 -11.74
N VAL A 88 -4.31 -18.49 -11.83
CA VAL A 88 -3.50 -18.27 -13.04
C VAL A 88 -2.01 -18.39 -12.74
N ASP A 89 -1.29 -19.03 -13.67
CA ASP A 89 0.16 -19.20 -13.64
C ASP A 89 0.88 -17.93 -14.10
N ALA A 90 0.85 -16.87 -13.29
CA ALA A 90 1.65 -15.64 -13.45
C ALA A 90 1.34 -14.64 -12.31
N GLY A 91 1.29 -15.13 -11.07
CA GLY A 91 1.21 -14.24 -9.92
C GLY A 91 2.44 -13.35 -9.81
N VAL A 92 2.34 -12.34 -8.94
CA VAL A 92 3.50 -11.63 -8.41
C VAL A 92 4.44 -12.62 -7.76
N ARG A 93 3.89 -13.58 -7.00
CA ARG A 93 4.62 -14.74 -6.49
C ARG A 93 3.78 -16.00 -6.69
N GLY A 94 4.33 -16.99 -7.42
CA GLY A 94 3.60 -18.22 -7.71
C GLY A 94 2.36 -17.98 -8.61
N LYS A 95 1.22 -18.54 -8.22
CA LYS A 95 -0.09 -18.30 -8.85
C LYS A 95 -0.78 -17.09 -8.23
N ALA A 96 -1.82 -16.60 -8.90
CA ALA A 96 -2.69 -15.55 -8.37
C ALA A 96 -4.17 -15.90 -8.53
N LEU A 97 -5.02 -15.25 -7.72
CA LEU A 97 -6.47 -15.34 -7.84
C LEU A 97 -6.94 -14.52 -9.05
N ASN A 98 -7.63 -15.15 -9.98
CA ASN A 98 -8.30 -14.51 -11.09
C ASN A 98 -9.82 -14.54 -10.87
N LEU A 99 -10.44 -13.37 -10.91
CA LEU A 99 -11.88 -13.16 -10.76
C LEU A 99 -12.49 -12.68 -12.08
N THR A 100 -13.54 -13.35 -12.53
CA THR A 100 -14.33 -12.97 -13.71
C THR A 100 -15.75 -12.70 -13.24
N ALA A 101 -16.04 -11.44 -12.91
CA ALA A 101 -17.20 -11.06 -12.11
C ALA A 101 -17.34 -11.95 -10.86
N GLY A 102 -16.24 -12.08 -10.11
CA GLY A 102 -16.08 -13.05 -9.03
C GLY A 102 -15.84 -12.45 -7.65
N TYR A 103 -15.96 -13.30 -6.63
CA TYR A 103 -15.69 -12.96 -5.23
C TYR A 103 -15.32 -14.22 -4.42
N LEU A 104 -14.69 -14.00 -3.26
CA LEU A 104 -14.53 -14.99 -2.17
C LEU A 104 -15.23 -14.49 -0.91
N TYR A 105 -15.96 -15.35 -0.21
CA TYR A 105 -16.71 -14.98 0.99
C TYR A 105 -16.43 -15.90 2.19
N TYR A 106 -16.00 -15.29 3.30
CA TYR A 106 -15.68 -15.95 4.56
C TYR A 106 -16.66 -15.46 5.65
N PRO A 107 -17.64 -16.29 6.05
CA PRO A 107 -18.72 -15.91 6.97
C PRO A 107 -18.29 -16.04 8.43
N VAL A 108 -17.01 -15.78 8.73
CA VAL A 108 -16.43 -16.02 10.04
C VAL A 108 -15.56 -14.85 10.47
N GLN A 109 -15.60 -14.59 11.77
CA GLN A 109 -14.67 -13.70 12.44
C GLN A 109 -13.30 -14.37 12.47
N LEU A 110 -12.31 -13.84 11.74
CA LEU A 110 -10.95 -14.36 11.87
C LEU A 110 -10.39 -14.11 13.28
N PRO A 111 -9.67 -15.06 13.88
CA PRO A 111 -9.24 -14.98 15.28
C PRO A 111 -8.41 -13.74 15.64
N LYS A 112 -7.65 -13.18 14.69
CA LYS A 112 -6.76 -12.03 14.91
C LYS A 112 -7.33 -10.69 14.45
N LEU A 113 -8.50 -10.66 13.79
CA LEU A 113 -9.16 -9.42 13.34
C LEU A 113 -10.23 -8.92 14.33
N LYS A 114 -9.88 -8.87 15.62
CA LYS A 114 -10.81 -8.53 16.72
C LYS A 114 -10.74 -7.06 17.13
N THR A 115 -11.77 -6.60 17.82
CA THR A 115 -11.99 -5.22 18.26
C THR A 115 -10.80 -4.64 19.04
N ASP A 116 -10.27 -5.44 19.96
CA ASP A 116 -9.26 -5.06 20.94
C ASP A 116 -7.83 -5.05 20.36
N VAL A 117 -7.58 -5.85 19.33
CA VAL A 117 -6.25 -6.02 18.72
C VAL A 117 -6.10 -5.25 17.41
N PHE A 118 -7.17 -5.12 16.63
CA PHE A 118 -7.14 -4.54 15.28
C PHE A 118 -7.63 -3.08 15.30
N GLN A 119 -6.83 -2.19 15.90
CA GLN A 119 -7.09 -0.75 16.00
C GLN A 119 -6.20 0.09 15.07
N ASN A 120 -5.01 -0.44 14.77
CA ASN A 120 -4.09 0.03 13.75
C ASN A 120 -4.07 -1.00 12.63
N PHE A 121 -3.83 -0.57 11.39
CA PHE A 121 -3.72 -1.54 10.32
C PHE A 121 -2.83 -1.12 9.17
N THR A 122 -2.32 -2.15 8.50
CA THR A 122 -1.85 -2.07 7.12
C THR A 122 -2.52 -3.17 6.33
N ILE A 123 -3.09 -2.84 5.16
CA ILE A 123 -3.61 -3.83 4.21
C ILE A 123 -2.88 -3.65 2.90
N SER A 124 -2.27 -4.71 2.40
CA SER A 124 -1.48 -4.71 1.16
C SER A 124 -1.98 -5.78 0.21
N THR A 125 -1.98 -5.48 -1.09
CA THR A 125 -2.23 -6.49 -2.12
C THR A 125 -1.69 -6.01 -3.46
N TRP A 126 -1.43 -6.95 -4.36
CA TRP A 126 -1.18 -6.67 -5.76
C TRP A 126 -2.44 -6.91 -6.57
N VAL A 127 -2.70 -6.05 -7.56
CA VAL A 127 -3.84 -6.20 -8.46
C VAL A 127 -3.42 -6.09 -9.93
N GLN A 128 -4.05 -6.88 -10.81
CA GLN A 128 -4.15 -6.57 -12.24
C GLN A 128 -5.61 -6.26 -12.52
N ILE A 129 -5.90 -5.03 -12.93
CA ILE A 129 -7.26 -4.55 -13.07
C ILE A 129 -7.34 -3.47 -14.16
N LEU A 130 -8.52 -3.34 -14.74
CA LEU A 130 -8.88 -2.22 -15.62
C LEU A 130 -9.99 -1.40 -14.98
N ASN A 131 -10.07 -0.13 -15.36
CA ASN A 131 -11.32 0.59 -15.17
C ASN A 131 -12.45 -0.06 -15.99
N ASN A 132 -13.70 0.18 -15.63
CA ASN A 132 -14.87 -0.45 -16.25
C ASN A 132 -15.97 0.53 -16.65
N GLY A 133 -15.82 1.82 -16.32
CA GLY A 133 -16.75 2.89 -16.71
C GLY A 133 -18.16 2.82 -16.11
N SER A 134 -18.44 1.90 -15.19
CA SER A 134 -19.81 1.62 -14.76
C SER A 134 -20.00 1.28 -13.28
N LYS A 135 -19.11 0.48 -12.67
CA LYS A 135 -19.24 -0.02 -11.30
C LYS A 135 -17.94 0.15 -10.50
N LYS A 136 -18.07 0.46 -9.21
CA LYS A 136 -16.96 0.42 -8.26
C LYS A 136 -16.52 -1.02 -8.03
N THR A 137 -15.24 -1.21 -7.74
CA THR A 137 -14.68 -2.50 -7.35
C THR A 137 -14.30 -2.47 -5.88
N MET A 138 -14.76 -3.45 -5.10
CA MET A 138 -14.36 -3.64 -3.70
C MET A 138 -13.31 -4.76 -3.65
N ILE A 139 -12.04 -4.42 -3.44
CA ILE A 139 -10.95 -5.40 -3.41
C ILE A 139 -11.05 -6.26 -2.15
N PHE A 140 -11.30 -5.62 -1.02
CA PHE A 140 -11.44 -6.25 0.28
C PHE A 140 -12.48 -5.49 1.10
N GLN A 141 -13.35 -6.24 1.77
CA GLN A 141 -14.25 -5.71 2.78
C GLN A 141 -14.12 -6.52 4.06
N LEU A 142 -13.79 -5.83 5.17
CA LEU A 142 -14.03 -6.34 6.51
C LEU A 142 -15.49 -6.03 6.84
N ALA A 143 -16.35 -6.95 6.43
CA ALA A 143 -17.80 -6.80 6.45
C ALA A 143 -18.35 -6.88 7.88
N ARG A 144 -19.51 -6.24 8.06
CA ARG A 144 -20.34 -6.35 9.24
C ARG A 144 -21.67 -6.95 8.80
N PRO A 145 -22.18 -8.01 9.46
CA PRO A 145 -23.45 -8.61 9.06
C PRO A 145 -24.58 -7.57 9.01
N GLY A 146 -25.26 -7.50 7.86
CA GLY A 146 -26.40 -6.59 7.64
C GLY A 146 -26.02 -5.13 7.42
N ILE A 147 -24.74 -4.79 7.20
CA ILE A 147 -24.30 -3.41 6.97
C ILE A 147 -23.59 -3.30 5.61
N PHE A 148 -24.03 -2.34 4.79
CA PHE A 148 -23.50 -2.12 3.44
C PHE A 148 -22.01 -1.77 3.43
N ASN A 149 -21.61 -0.79 4.25
CA ASN A 149 -20.21 -0.44 4.50
C ASN A 149 -19.75 -1.14 5.78
N GLY A 150 -18.85 -2.11 5.64
CA GLY A 150 -18.28 -2.83 6.76
C GLY A 150 -17.43 -1.96 7.68
N SER A 151 -16.70 -2.61 8.58
CA SER A 151 -15.66 -1.93 9.37
C SER A 151 -14.66 -1.22 8.47
N LEU A 152 -14.21 -1.87 7.40
CA LEU A 152 -13.24 -1.35 6.43
C LEU A 152 -13.59 -1.79 5.01
N ASN A 153 -13.45 -0.88 4.06
CA ASN A 153 -13.83 -1.05 2.66
C ASN A 153 -12.67 -0.56 1.76
N PHE A 154 -11.98 -1.47 1.10
CA PHE A 154 -10.90 -1.15 0.16
C PHE A 154 -11.48 -0.98 -1.25
N ILE A 155 -11.91 0.24 -1.55
CA ILE A 155 -12.66 0.57 -2.76
C ILE A 155 -11.75 1.16 -3.84
N LEU A 156 -11.95 0.69 -5.06
CA LEU A 156 -11.46 1.29 -6.29
C LEU A 156 -12.64 1.87 -7.07
N ASN A 157 -12.51 3.12 -7.49
CA ASN A 157 -13.51 3.79 -8.32
C ASN A 157 -13.28 3.46 -9.81
N THR A 158 -13.31 2.17 -10.15
CA THR A 158 -13.13 1.67 -11.52
C THR A 158 -14.19 2.17 -12.50
N GLN A 159 -15.33 2.67 -12.00
CA GLN A 159 -16.35 3.32 -12.83
C GLN A 159 -15.93 4.69 -13.37
N SER A 160 -14.93 5.35 -12.77
CA SER A 160 -14.59 6.73 -13.13
C SER A 160 -14.02 6.87 -14.53
N PHE A 161 -13.46 5.81 -15.11
CA PHE A 161 -12.82 5.87 -16.43
C PHE A 161 -13.21 4.66 -17.29
N PRO A 162 -13.13 4.74 -18.63
CA PRO A 162 -13.29 3.57 -19.49
C PRO A 162 -12.10 2.62 -19.33
N ALA A 163 -12.28 1.35 -19.70
CA ALA A 163 -11.23 0.32 -19.64
C ALA A 163 -9.96 0.64 -20.43
N THR A 164 -10.07 1.51 -21.44
CA THR A 164 -8.93 2.01 -22.23
C THR A 164 -8.04 2.99 -21.46
N ASN A 165 -8.50 3.56 -20.34
CA ASN A 165 -7.65 4.38 -19.47
C ASN A 165 -6.88 3.48 -18.51
N THR A 166 -5.58 3.35 -18.78
CA THR A 166 -4.61 2.60 -17.96
C THR A 166 -3.63 3.48 -17.19
N ASP A 167 -3.72 4.81 -17.37
CA ASP A 167 -2.82 5.74 -16.69
C ASP A 167 -3.31 6.13 -15.30
N GLU A 168 -4.56 5.82 -14.99
CA GLU A 168 -5.22 6.30 -13.78
C GLU A 168 -6.10 5.25 -13.12
N LEU A 169 -5.88 5.06 -11.83
CA LEU A 169 -6.81 4.38 -10.94
C LEU A 169 -7.14 5.28 -9.76
N LYS A 170 -8.44 5.53 -9.57
CA LYS A 170 -8.94 6.23 -8.38
C LYS A 170 -9.17 5.22 -7.26
N ILE A 171 -8.53 5.45 -6.12
CA ILE A 171 -8.55 4.62 -4.92
C ILE A 171 -9.25 5.46 -3.84
N ASN A 172 -10.36 4.95 -3.29
CA ASN A 172 -11.19 5.69 -2.34
C ASN A 172 -11.66 4.80 -1.19
N PRO A 173 -10.74 4.30 -0.34
CA PRO A 173 -11.10 3.40 0.73
C PRO A 173 -11.83 4.15 1.84
N THR A 174 -12.63 3.42 2.61
CA THR A 174 -13.39 3.96 3.74
C THR A 174 -13.39 3.02 4.93
N PHE A 175 -13.53 3.56 6.13
CA PHE A 175 -13.86 2.78 7.32
C PHE A 175 -14.93 3.47 8.15
N THR A 176 -15.69 2.69 8.92
CA THR A 176 -16.71 3.23 9.82
C THR A 176 -16.03 3.70 11.12
N ALA A 177 -16.16 4.97 11.45
CA ALA A 177 -15.63 5.53 12.68
C ALA A 177 -16.45 5.08 13.89
N ILE A 178 -15.81 4.99 15.06
CA ILE A 178 -16.49 4.67 16.34
C ILE A 178 -17.66 5.60 16.64
N SER A 179 -17.59 6.86 16.19
CA SER A 179 -18.67 7.86 16.34
C SER A 179 -19.86 7.65 15.40
N GLY A 180 -19.85 6.63 14.54
CA GLY A 180 -20.91 6.33 13.57
C GLY A 180 -20.77 7.03 12.22
N GLY A 181 -19.79 7.93 12.06
CA GLY A 181 -19.43 8.55 10.79
C GLY A 181 -18.56 7.65 9.90
N MET A 182 -18.25 8.12 8.69
CA MET A 182 -17.29 7.47 7.80
C MET A 182 -15.97 8.24 7.81
N GLN A 183 -14.85 7.52 7.82
CA GLN A 183 -13.55 8.06 7.45
C GLN A 183 -13.20 7.55 6.06
N ASP A 184 -12.55 8.39 5.28
CA ASP A 184 -12.13 8.07 3.92
C ASP A 184 -10.82 8.78 3.57
N ASN A 185 -10.17 8.30 2.52
CA ASN A 185 -9.12 9.01 1.80
C ASN A 185 -9.41 8.85 0.30
N VAL A 186 -8.82 9.69 -0.53
CA VAL A 186 -8.85 9.55 -1.97
C VAL A 186 -7.54 10.04 -2.56
N ASN A 187 -7.04 9.37 -3.59
CA ASN A 187 -5.79 9.76 -4.26
C ASN A 187 -5.99 10.83 -5.35
N THR A 188 -7.21 11.00 -5.85
CA THR A 188 -7.55 12.02 -6.85
C THR A 188 -9.02 12.45 -6.78
N LEU A 189 -9.31 13.72 -7.02
CA LEU A 189 -10.68 14.22 -7.23
C LEU A 189 -11.15 14.08 -8.67
N ARG A 190 -10.33 13.57 -9.58
CA ARG A 190 -10.75 13.33 -10.97
C ARG A 190 -11.77 12.20 -11.03
N ASP A 191 -12.97 12.51 -11.50
CA ASP A 191 -14.07 11.55 -11.58
C ASP A 191 -14.33 11.01 -13.00
N ALA A 192 -13.76 11.64 -14.03
CA ALA A 192 -13.91 11.25 -15.43
C ALA A 192 -12.71 11.72 -16.30
N PRO A 193 -12.48 11.10 -17.48
CA PRO A 193 -11.49 11.60 -18.44
C PRO A 193 -11.70 13.08 -18.76
N GLY A 194 -10.60 13.84 -18.86
CA GLY A 194 -10.64 15.25 -19.26
C GLY A 194 -11.11 16.23 -18.18
N VAL A 195 -11.54 15.76 -17.00
CA VAL A 195 -11.83 16.64 -15.87
C VAL A 195 -10.51 17.22 -15.33
N PRO A 196 -10.33 18.56 -15.36
CA PRO A 196 -9.12 19.19 -14.83
C PRO A 196 -8.97 18.90 -13.33
N THR A 197 -7.76 18.57 -12.91
CA THR A 197 -7.42 18.40 -11.49
C THR A 197 -6.44 19.48 -11.04
N TYR A 198 -6.82 20.23 -10.01
CA TYR A 198 -5.99 21.25 -9.37
C TYR A 198 -5.58 20.81 -7.96
N PHE A 199 -4.60 19.92 -7.88
CA PHE A 199 -3.65 19.61 -6.79
C PHE A 199 -2.82 18.42 -7.32
N PRO A 200 -1.52 18.23 -7.01
CA PRO A 200 -0.76 17.11 -7.57
C PRO A 200 -1.26 15.78 -7.00
N TYR A 201 -2.32 15.25 -7.61
CA TYR A 201 -2.86 13.94 -7.34
C TYR A 201 -2.00 12.90 -8.04
N LEU A 202 -1.66 11.85 -7.30
CA LEU A 202 -0.89 10.74 -7.82
C LEU A 202 -1.85 9.56 -8.07
N THR A 203 -1.89 9.10 -9.31
CA THR A 203 -2.67 7.93 -9.71
C THR A 203 -1.73 6.86 -10.23
N PRO A 204 -1.80 5.61 -9.75
CA PRO A 204 -0.98 4.56 -10.31
C PRO A 204 -1.50 4.17 -11.70
N LYS A 205 -0.57 3.78 -12.57
CA LYS A 205 -0.91 3.09 -13.81
C LYS A 205 -1.40 1.67 -13.50
N ILE A 206 -2.31 1.17 -14.32
CA ILE A 206 -2.92 -0.16 -14.23
C ILE A 206 -2.91 -0.84 -15.60
N GLY A 207 -3.46 -2.04 -15.71
CA GLY A 207 -3.51 -2.81 -16.95
C GLY A 207 -3.98 -4.25 -16.69
N ALA A 208 -4.48 -4.91 -17.74
CA ALA A 208 -4.88 -6.31 -17.66
C ALA A 208 -3.69 -7.27 -17.44
N ASP A 209 -2.50 -6.84 -17.82
CA ASP A 209 -1.22 -7.55 -17.74
C ASP A 209 -0.20 -6.82 -16.83
N LYS A 210 -0.64 -5.80 -16.09
CA LYS A 210 0.21 -4.99 -15.22
C LYS A 210 -0.18 -5.19 -13.76
N TRP A 211 0.74 -5.76 -12.98
CA TRP A 211 0.63 -5.80 -11.53
C TRP A 211 0.89 -4.41 -10.94
N THR A 212 -0.07 -3.93 -10.14
CA THR A 212 0.02 -2.68 -9.39
C THR A 212 -0.14 -3.00 -7.91
N HIS A 213 0.85 -2.60 -7.11
CA HIS A 213 0.82 -2.79 -5.67
C HIS A 213 -0.02 -1.69 -5.03
N LEU A 214 -1.03 -2.07 -4.26
CA LEU A 214 -1.89 -1.15 -3.52
C LEU A 214 -1.79 -1.45 -2.03
N LEU A 215 -1.72 -0.40 -1.21
CA LEU A 215 -1.60 -0.55 0.23
C LEU A 215 -2.30 0.60 0.96
N LEU A 216 -2.99 0.26 2.05
CA LEU A 216 -3.62 1.20 2.97
C LEU A 216 -2.94 1.13 4.32
N THR A 217 -2.73 2.26 5.00
CA THR A 217 -2.33 2.28 6.41
C THR A 217 -3.24 3.17 7.24
N TYR A 218 -3.54 2.76 8.47
CA TYR A 218 -4.18 3.59 9.47
C TYR A 218 -3.41 3.54 10.79
N GLU A 219 -3.08 4.72 11.31
CA GLU A 219 -2.42 4.91 12.59
C GLU A 219 -3.37 5.61 13.57
N SER A 220 -3.85 4.88 14.57
CA SER A 220 -4.85 5.32 15.53
C SER A 220 -4.34 6.47 16.39
N THR A 221 -3.06 6.51 16.72
CA THR A 221 -2.47 7.57 17.55
C THR A 221 -2.47 8.94 16.86
N THR A 222 -2.38 8.96 15.53
CA THR A 222 -2.34 10.20 14.73
C THR A 222 -3.64 10.45 13.95
N GLY A 223 -4.50 9.43 13.82
CA GLY A 223 -5.69 9.47 12.98
C GLY A 223 -5.40 9.44 11.47
N MET A 224 -4.16 9.15 11.07
CA MET A 224 -3.74 9.23 9.67
C MET A 224 -4.11 7.95 8.92
N PHE A 225 -4.92 8.09 7.87
CA PHE A 225 -5.34 7.04 6.95
C PHE A 225 -4.73 7.25 5.56
N ASN A 226 -3.67 6.53 5.20
CA ASN A 226 -2.92 6.74 3.96
C ASN A 226 -3.26 5.72 2.87
N ILE A 227 -3.06 6.16 1.61
CA ILE A 227 -3.09 5.31 0.43
C ILE A 227 -1.69 5.29 -0.17
N TRP A 228 -1.25 4.11 -0.56
CA TRP A 228 0.03 3.84 -1.20
C TRP A 228 -0.21 3.08 -2.50
N ALA A 229 0.56 3.41 -3.52
CA ALA A 229 0.62 2.64 -4.74
C ALA A 229 2.07 2.50 -5.22
N ASN A 230 2.49 1.27 -5.54
CA ASN A 230 3.86 0.96 -5.98
C ASN A 230 4.94 1.53 -5.03
N GLY A 231 4.74 1.38 -3.73
CA GLY A 231 5.67 1.87 -2.70
C GLY A 231 5.70 3.39 -2.48
N ILE A 232 4.83 4.16 -3.14
CA ILE A 232 4.76 5.62 -3.03
C ILE A 232 3.43 6.05 -2.41
N LYS A 233 3.46 7.06 -1.53
CA LYS A 233 2.26 7.64 -0.91
C LYS A 233 1.47 8.44 -1.95
N VAL A 234 0.21 8.07 -2.19
CA VAL A 234 -0.65 8.67 -3.21
C VAL A 234 -1.93 9.29 -2.66
N GLY A 235 -2.29 8.99 -1.41
CA GLY A 235 -3.49 9.53 -0.77
C GLY A 235 -3.37 11.05 -0.56
N ALA A 236 -4.39 11.80 -0.98
CA ALA A 236 -4.37 13.26 -0.92
C ALA A 236 -5.03 13.84 0.33
N PHE A 237 -5.86 13.05 1.01
CA PHE A 237 -6.60 13.50 2.20
C PHE A 237 -6.46 12.48 3.33
N PRO A 238 -5.26 12.31 3.90
CA PRO A 238 -5.00 11.28 4.90
C PRO A 238 -5.58 11.57 6.28
N SER A 239 -6.01 12.80 6.55
CA SER A 239 -6.74 13.14 7.77
C SER A 239 -7.96 13.99 7.42
N ARG A 240 -9.07 13.75 8.12
CA ARG A 240 -10.28 14.57 8.06
C ARG A 240 -10.35 15.61 9.18
N GLY A 241 -9.33 15.68 10.04
CA GLY A 241 -9.30 16.61 11.19
C GLY A 241 -10.30 16.27 12.30
N VAL A 242 -10.81 15.03 12.34
CA VAL A 242 -11.84 14.59 13.31
C VAL A 242 -11.28 13.76 14.47
N GLY A 243 -9.95 13.72 14.63
CA GLY A 243 -9.27 13.15 15.79
C GLY A 243 -8.58 11.81 15.56
N THR A 244 -8.33 11.11 16.66
CA THR A 244 -7.53 9.88 16.78
C THR A 244 -8.40 8.73 17.28
N ASN A 245 -7.90 7.50 17.25
CA ASN A 245 -8.60 6.29 17.73
C ASN A 245 -9.99 6.12 17.11
N LEU A 246 -10.11 6.32 15.80
CA LEU A 246 -11.39 6.34 15.09
C LEU A 246 -11.81 4.97 14.57
N PHE A 247 -10.86 4.09 14.26
CA PHE A 247 -11.15 2.78 13.68
C PHE A 247 -11.49 1.74 14.75
N LYS A 248 -12.45 0.86 14.42
CA LYS A 248 -12.79 -0.32 15.21
C LYS A 248 -13.13 -1.49 14.28
N SER A 249 -12.45 -2.62 14.48
CA SER A 249 -12.91 -3.91 13.94
C SER A 249 -14.18 -4.32 14.69
N TYR A 250 -15.35 -4.27 14.05
CA TYR A 250 -16.61 -4.61 14.73
C TYR A 250 -16.78 -6.12 14.72
N GLU A 251 -17.20 -6.68 15.85
CA GLU A 251 -17.49 -8.11 15.98
C GLU A 251 -19.00 -8.37 16.09
N PRO A 252 -19.52 -9.44 15.45
CA PRO A 252 -18.80 -10.30 14.50
C PRO A 252 -18.48 -9.57 13.19
N SER A 253 -17.30 -9.87 12.62
CA SER A 253 -16.93 -9.48 11.26
C SER A 253 -16.94 -10.67 10.32
N GLU A 254 -17.03 -10.37 9.03
CA GLU A 254 -16.92 -11.30 7.93
C GLU A 254 -15.90 -10.75 6.91
N ILE A 255 -15.43 -11.57 5.98
CA ILE A 255 -14.49 -11.12 4.95
C ILE A 255 -15.08 -11.36 3.58
N ILE A 256 -14.99 -10.34 2.73
CA ILE A 256 -15.30 -10.44 1.30
C ILE A 256 -14.08 -9.95 0.52
N ILE A 257 -13.65 -10.72 -0.47
CA ILE A 257 -12.59 -10.35 -1.41
C ILE A 257 -13.21 -10.29 -2.81
N GLY A 258 -13.00 -9.18 -3.53
CA GLY A 258 -13.56 -8.97 -4.86
C GLY A 258 -15.05 -8.60 -4.92
N GLY A 259 -15.67 -8.21 -3.81
CA GLY A 259 -17.08 -7.82 -3.75
C GLY A 259 -17.42 -7.04 -2.49
N ASN A 260 -18.61 -6.45 -2.44
CA ASN A 260 -19.21 -5.91 -1.22
C ASN A 260 -20.37 -6.78 -0.72
N TYR A 261 -20.86 -6.48 0.48
CA TYR A 261 -21.90 -7.25 1.14
C TYR A 261 -23.15 -7.52 0.27
N ASN A 262 -23.62 -6.54 -0.52
CA ASN A 262 -24.79 -6.71 -1.38
C ASN A 262 -24.61 -7.70 -2.54
N VAL A 263 -23.38 -7.93 -3.02
CA VAL A 263 -23.16 -8.87 -4.15
C VAL A 263 -23.06 -10.32 -3.70
N ILE A 264 -23.04 -10.56 -2.39
CA ILE A 264 -23.05 -11.92 -1.84
C ILE A 264 -24.50 -12.44 -1.83
N PRO A 265 -24.79 -13.61 -2.45
CA PRO A 265 -26.11 -14.19 -2.46
C PRO A 265 -26.70 -14.33 -1.05
N GLY A 266 -27.93 -13.84 -0.86
CA GLY A 266 -28.62 -13.85 0.44
C GLY A 266 -28.23 -12.73 1.42
N LYS A 267 -27.38 -11.77 1.02
CA LYS A 267 -26.86 -10.72 1.91
C LYS A 267 -27.18 -9.27 1.48
N SER A 268 -28.21 -9.05 0.67
CA SER A 268 -28.61 -7.69 0.27
C SER A 268 -29.08 -6.84 1.46
N VAL A 269 -28.42 -5.71 1.71
CA VAL A 269 -28.79 -4.75 2.77
C VAL A 269 -29.70 -3.65 2.23
N ASN A 270 -29.49 -3.27 0.97
CA ASN A 270 -30.28 -2.26 0.27
C ASN A 270 -30.25 -2.51 -1.24
N THR A 271 -30.86 -1.63 -2.03
CA THR A 271 -30.90 -1.73 -3.50
C THR A 271 -29.72 -1.05 -4.21
N ASP A 272 -28.64 -0.69 -3.48
CA ASP A 272 -27.46 -0.08 -4.07
C ASP A 272 -26.73 -1.08 -4.97
N VAL A 273 -26.60 -0.68 -6.23
CA VAL A 273 -25.94 -1.44 -7.31
C VAL A 273 -24.68 -0.74 -7.82
N SER A 274 -24.07 0.15 -7.02
CA SER A 274 -22.87 0.90 -7.40
C SER A 274 -21.61 0.03 -7.44
N PHE A 275 -21.64 -1.14 -6.78
CA PHE A 275 -20.61 -2.16 -6.83
C PHE A 275 -21.04 -3.36 -7.67
N ALA A 276 -20.06 -4.06 -8.22
CA ALA A 276 -20.23 -5.37 -8.83
C ALA A 276 -19.11 -6.31 -8.36
N PRO A 277 -19.30 -7.64 -8.44
CA PRO A 277 -18.20 -8.59 -8.32
C PRO A 277 -17.03 -8.23 -9.24
N MET A 278 -15.82 -8.44 -8.76
CA MET A 278 -14.60 -7.98 -9.41
C MET A 278 -14.31 -8.76 -10.69
N THR A 279 -13.85 -8.03 -11.72
CA THR A 279 -13.14 -8.62 -12.86
C THR A 279 -11.70 -8.13 -12.83
N GLY A 280 -10.76 -9.05 -12.62
CA GLY A 280 -9.34 -8.75 -12.48
C GLY A 280 -8.62 -9.85 -11.69
N ARG A 281 -7.37 -9.59 -11.32
CA ARG A 281 -6.54 -10.51 -10.56
C ARG A 281 -6.06 -9.87 -9.26
N ILE A 282 -5.93 -10.69 -8.22
CA ILE A 282 -5.46 -10.30 -6.89
C ILE A 282 -4.34 -11.27 -6.50
N ASP A 283 -3.28 -10.74 -5.91
CA ASP A 283 -2.21 -11.55 -5.35
C ASP A 283 -1.70 -10.95 -4.03
N GLU A 284 -1.10 -11.80 -3.19
CA GLU A 284 -0.38 -11.41 -1.98
C GLU A 284 -1.18 -10.44 -1.06
N LEU A 285 -2.42 -10.78 -0.73
CA LEU A 285 -3.26 -9.97 0.18
C LEU A 285 -2.83 -10.20 1.63
N LYS A 286 -2.20 -9.20 2.24
CA LYS A 286 -1.66 -9.24 3.61
C LYS A 286 -2.28 -8.17 4.49
N ILE A 287 -2.54 -8.51 5.75
CA ILE A 287 -3.06 -7.60 6.76
C ILE A 287 -2.15 -7.63 7.99
N TRP A 288 -1.64 -6.46 8.39
CA TRP A 288 -0.93 -6.26 9.65
C TRP A 288 -1.78 -5.45 10.62
N ASN A 289 -1.64 -5.70 11.92
CA ASN A 289 -2.30 -4.93 13.00
C ASN A 289 -1.51 -3.70 13.48
N ILE A 290 -0.63 -3.16 12.62
CA ILE A 290 0.13 -1.93 12.83
C ILE A 290 0.10 -1.07 11.56
N SER A 291 0.32 0.24 11.70
CA SER A 291 0.69 1.07 10.55
C SER A 291 2.17 0.82 10.23
N LEU A 292 2.45 0.16 9.10
CA LEU A 292 3.82 -0.06 8.65
C LEU A 292 4.50 1.28 8.32
N THR A 293 5.82 1.31 8.51
CA THR A 293 6.65 2.46 8.16
C THR A 293 6.82 2.57 6.64
N ASP A 294 7.14 3.77 6.16
CA ASP A 294 7.45 4.03 4.75
C ASP A 294 8.54 3.07 4.21
N ALA A 295 9.54 2.73 5.04
CA ALA A 295 10.60 1.78 4.69
C ALA A 295 10.09 0.34 4.54
N HIS A 296 9.24 -0.14 5.46
CA HIS A 296 8.60 -1.46 5.33
C HIS A 296 7.72 -1.56 4.08
N ILE A 297 6.96 -0.50 3.79
CA ILE A 297 6.08 -0.45 2.61
C ILE A 297 6.91 -0.52 1.32
N LYS A 298 8.02 0.23 1.26
CA LYS A 298 8.96 0.18 0.13
C LYS A 298 9.59 -1.21 -0.02
N ALA A 299 9.99 -1.84 1.09
CA ALA A 299 10.53 -3.20 1.07
C ALA A 299 9.53 -4.21 0.50
N ILE A 300 8.28 -4.20 0.97
CA ILE A 300 7.21 -5.09 0.46
C ILE A 300 7.03 -4.92 -1.06
N TYR A 301 7.00 -3.68 -1.55
CA TYR A 301 6.89 -3.41 -2.98
C TYR A 301 8.08 -3.97 -3.76
N ASN A 302 9.31 -3.68 -3.34
CA ASN A 302 10.52 -4.13 -4.03
C ASN A 302 10.70 -5.65 -3.99
N LEU A 303 10.32 -6.29 -2.88
CA LEU A 303 10.28 -7.74 -2.75
C LEU A 303 9.26 -8.36 -3.73
N GLY A 304 8.07 -7.78 -3.84
CA GLY A 304 7.08 -8.22 -4.83
C GLY A 304 7.56 -8.07 -6.28
N LEU A 305 8.25 -6.96 -6.63
CA LEU A 305 8.89 -6.82 -7.95
C LEU A 305 9.93 -7.92 -8.21
N ALA A 306 10.64 -8.35 -7.18
CA ALA A 306 11.61 -9.44 -7.24
C ALA A 306 10.99 -10.84 -7.07
N LYS A 307 9.67 -10.94 -6.92
CA LYS A 307 8.91 -12.18 -6.67
C LYS A 307 9.35 -12.90 -5.39
N LYS A 308 9.63 -12.14 -4.33
CA LYS A 308 10.16 -12.61 -3.04
C LYS A 308 9.21 -12.42 -1.87
#